data_AF-A0A9Q0BSA4-F1
#
_entry.id   AF-A0A9Q0BSA4-F1
#
_cell.length_a   1.000
_cell.length_b   1.000
_cell.length_c   1.000
_cell.angle_alpha   90.00
_cell.angle_beta   90.00
_cell.angle_gamma   90.00
#
_symmetry.space_group_name_H-M   'P 1'
#
loop_
_entity.id
_entity.type
_entity.pdbx_description
1 polymer ?
#
loop_
_entity_poly.entity_id
_entity_poly.type
_entity_poly.pdbx_seq_one_letter_code
_entity_poly.pdbx_strand_id
1 'polypeptide(L)'
;MAEKGMLSGHKLSGIRFRLQDGGHHIVDSSELAFMLAAHGAIKEVFQNGNWQILEPIMLVEVTAPEEFQGAVMGHLSKRHGIITGTEGTEGWFTVYAEVPLNDMFGYAGELRQV
;
A
#
# COMPACT_ATOMS: atom_id res chain seq x y z
N MET A 1 9.72 -15.45 5.01
CA MET A 1 8.53 -16.22 4.57
C MET A 1 7.37 -15.32 4.18
N ALA A 2 7.14 -14.19 4.87
CA ALA A 2 6.21 -13.15 4.40
C ALA A 2 6.75 -12.25 3.27
N GLU A 3 8.02 -12.37 2.88
CA GLU A 3 8.65 -11.48 1.89
C GLU A 3 8.19 -11.71 0.44
N LYS A 4 7.67 -12.90 0.11
CA LYS A 4 7.11 -13.24 -1.21
C LYS A 4 5.82 -14.04 -1.06
N GLY A 5 4.69 -13.39 -1.28
CA GLY A 5 3.37 -14.03 -1.38
C GLY A 5 3.20 -14.80 -2.68
N MET A 6 2.39 -15.87 -2.68
CA MET A 6 2.26 -16.72 -3.87
C MET A 6 1.33 -16.14 -4.95
N LEU A 7 0.53 -15.11 -4.64
CA LEU A 7 -0.40 -14.48 -5.59
C LEU A 7 0.32 -13.60 -6.61
N SER A 8 1.17 -12.68 -6.15
CA SER A 8 1.85 -11.69 -7.01
C SER A 8 3.35 -11.58 -6.76
N GLY A 9 3.91 -12.41 -5.88
CA GLY A 9 5.33 -12.33 -5.50
C GLY A 9 5.70 -11.14 -4.61
N HIS A 10 4.74 -10.32 -4.18
CA HIS A 10 4.95 -9.18 -3.29
C HIS A 10 4.93 -9.60 -1.82
N LYS A 11 5.50 -8.74 -0.96
CA LYS A 11 5.49 -8.94 0.49
C LYS A 11 4.07 -8.99 1.04
N LEU A 12 3.81 -9.95 1.91
CA LEU A 12 2.56 -10.06 2.65
C LEU A 12 2.51 -9.04 3.78
N SER A 13 1.36 -8.37 3.91
CA SER A 13 1.08 -7.41 4.98
C SER A 13 -0.26 -7.74 5.66
N GLY A 14 -0.47 -7.19 6.86
CA GLY A 14 -1.72 -7.37 7.62
C GLY A 14 -1.95 -8.76 8.21
N ILE A 15 -0.92 -9.61 8.27
CA ILE A 15 -1.05 -10.97 8.84
C ILE A 15 -0.70 -10.96 10.33
N ARG A 16 -1.47 -11.71 11.13
CA ARG A 16 -1.14 -12.05 12.52
C ARG A 16 -0.92 -13.55 12.65
N PHE A 17 0.27 -13.95 13.07
CA PHE A 17 0.56 -15.33 13.42
C PHE A 17 0.42 -15.52 14.93
N ARG A 18 -0.39 -16.51 15.33
CA ARG A 18 -0.52 -16.91 16.73
C ARG A 18 -0.24 -18.41 16.82
N LEU A 19 0.83 -18.77 17.51
CA LEU A 19 1.09 -20.16 17.88
C LEU A 19 0.06 -20.58 18.92
N GLN A 20 -0.75 -21.59 18.60
CA GLN A 20 -1.79 -22.10 19.49
C GLN A 20 -1.38 -23.41 20.16
N ASP A 21 -0.64 -24.27 19.45
CA ASP A 21 -0.20 -25.57 19.91
C ASP A 21 1.07 -25.99 19.15
N GLY A 22 1.76 -27.04 19.62
CA GLY A 22 2.94 -27.60 18.97
C GLY A 22 3.49 -28.86 19.66
N GLY A 23 4.26 -29.64 18.89
CA GLY A 23 4.97 -30.81 19.38
C GLY A 23 6.45 -30.77 18.99
N HIS A 24 7.29 -31.50 19.72
CA HIS A 24 8.71 -31.63 19.41
C HIS A 24 9.21 -33.04 19.74
N HIS A 25 10.29 -33.44 19.08
CA HIS A 25 11.05 -34.65 19.37
C HIS A 25 12.45 -34.26 19.83
N ILE A 26 12.89 -34.78 20.98
CA ILE A 26 14.11 -34.32 21.65
C ILE A 26 15.40 -34.51 20.84
N VAL A 27 15.42 -35.50 19.92
CA VAL A 27 16.61 -35.82 19.10
C VAL A 27 16.50 -35.27 17.68
N ASP A 28 15.30 -35.28 17.09
CA ASP A 28 15.13 -34.99 15.66
C ASP A 28 14.67 -33.55 15.39
N SER A 29 14.18 -32.85 16.41
CA SER A 29 13.77 -31.45 16.26
C SER A 29 14.98 -30.52 16.34
N SER A 30 15.06 -29.62 15.36
CA SER A 30 16.10 -28.60 15.25
C SER A 30 15.47 -27.26 14.87
N GLU A 31 16.21 -26.17 15.03
CA GLU A 31 15.77 -24.84 14.60
C GLU A 31 15.32 -24.83 13.14
N LEU A 32 16.06 -25.51 12.26
CA LEU A 32 15.72 -25.64 10.85
C LEU A 32 14.39 -26.38 10.65
N ALA A 33 14.13 -27.44 11.43
CA ALA A 33 12.87 -28.18 11.36
C ALA A 33 11.67 -27.27 11.71
N PHE A 34 11.79 -26.44 12.75
CA PHE A 34 10.73 -25.49 13.12
C PHE A 34 10.56 -24.36 12.10
N MET A 35 11.64 -23.86 11.50
CA MET A 35 11.54 -22.89 10.39
C MET A 35 10.79 -23.49 9.19
N LEU A 36 11.10 -24.74 8.83
CA LEU A 36 10.40 -25.44 7.74
C LEU A 36 8.93 -25.73 8.08
N ALA A 37 8.63 -26.10 9.32
CA ALA A 37 7.25 -26.29 9.79
C ALA A 37 6.44 -24.99 9.70
N ALA A 38 7.02 -23.85 10.13
CA ALA A 38 6.41 -22.53 9.96
C ALA A 38 6.20 -22.18 8.48
N HIS A 39 7.14 -22.55 7.59
CA HIS A 39 6.97 -22.37 6.15
C HIS A 39 5.77 -23.16 5.62
N GLY A 40 5.66 -24.43 6.02
CA GLY A 40 4.53 -25.30 5.66
C GLY A 40 3.19 -24.69 6.08
N ALA A 41 3.10 -24.22 7.32
CA ALA A 41 1.91 -23.58 7.86
C ALA A 41 1.52 -22.32 7.06
N ILE A 42 2.48 -21.47 6.67
CA ILE A 42 2.21 -20.29 5.85
C ILE A 42 1.66 -20.68 4.48
N LYS A 43 2.21 -21.74 3.86
CA LYS A 43 1.75 -22.23 2.55
C LYS A 43 0.32 -22.74 2.60
N GLU A 44 -0.05 -23.47 3.65
CA GLU A 44 -1.41 -23.96 3.86
C GLU A 44 -2.40 -22.81 4.10
N VAL A 45 -2.05 -21.85 4.96
CA VAL A 45 -2.85 -20.63 5.18
C VAL A 45 -3.00 -19.85 3.87
N PHE A 46 -1.97 -19.82 3.03
CA PHE A 46 -2.04 -19.18 1.73
C PHE A 46 -3.07 -19.83 0.80
N GLN A 47 -3.15 -21.17 0.79
CA GLN A 47 -4.11 -21.90 -0.05
C GLN A 47 -5.56 -21.71 0.40
N ASN A 48 -5.78 -21.55 1.70
CA ASN A 48 -7.12 -21.45 2.29
C ASN A 48 -7.61 -20.01 2.49
N GLY A 49 -6.70 -19.03 2.46
CA GLY A 49 -7.01 -17.62 2.69
C GLY A 49 -7.50 -16.87 1.46
N ASN A 50 -8.31 -15.83 1.70
CA ASN A 50 -8.69 -14.86 0.67
C ASN A 50 -7.66 -13.72 0.62
N TRP A 51 -6.81 -13.72 -0.40
CA TRP A 51 -5.74 -12.74 -0.56
C TRP A 51 -6.11 -11.67 -1.55
N GLN A 52 -5.70 -10.43 -1.26
CA GLN A 52 -5.89 -9.28 -2.13
C GLN A 52 -4.54 -8.60 -2.36
N ILE A 53 -4.38 -8.02 -3.54
CA ILE A 53 -3.23 -7.19 -3.85
C ILE A 53 -3.51 -5.81 -3.26
N LEU A 54 -2.56 -5.31 -2.48
CA LEU A 54 -2.60 -3.96 -1.93
C LEU A 54 -1.72 -3.05 -2.76
N GLU A 55 -2.17 -1.83 -2.98
CA GLU A 55 -1.37 -0.75 -3.56
C GLU A 55 -1.11 0.34 -2.51
N PRO A 56 0.01 1.07 -2.60
CA PRO A 56 0.28 2.19 -1.73
C PRO A 56 -0.54 3.43 -2.14
N ILE A 57 -1.29 3.97 -1.18
CA ILE A 57 -2.00 5.24 -1.30
C ILE A 57 -1.14 6.36 -0.71
N MET A 58 -0.95 7.42 -1.47
CA MET A 58 -0.13 8.57 -1.10
C MET A 58 -1.01 9.72 -0.63
N LEU A 59 -0.61 10.36 0.47
CA LEU A 59 -1.13 11.67 0.86
C LEU A 59 -0.39 12.72 0.04
N VAL A 60 -1.12 13.43 -0.80
CA VAL A 60 -0.61 14.44 -1.73
C VAL A 60 -1.14 15.80 -1.33
N GLU A 61 -0.22 16.76 -1.20
CA GLU A 61 -0.51 18.17 -0.99
C GLU A 61 -0.06 18.95 -2.22
N VAL A 62 -0.96 19.77 -2.77
CA VAL A 62 -0.67 20.62 -3.93
C VAL A 62 -1.05 22.05 -3.63
N THR A 63 -0.08 22.95 -3.73
CA THR A 63 -0.27 24.39 -3.52
C THR A 63 -0.01 25.14 -4.82
N ALA A 64 -0.99 25.94 -5.26
CA ALA A 64 -0.92 26.70 -6.50
C ALA A 64 -1.77 28.00 -6.39
N PRO A 65 -1.61 28.97 -7.32
CA PRO A 65 -2.46 30.15 -7.37
C PRO A 65 -3.93 29.80 -7.61
N GLU A 66 -4.86 30.54 -7.00
CA GLU A 66 -6.31 30.25 -7.01
C GLU A 66 -6.91 30.09 -8.42
N GLU A 67 -6.37 30.78 -9.42
CA GLU A 67 -6.79 30.67 -10.82
C GLU A 67 -6.66 29.24 -11.41
N PHE A 68 -5.77 28.40 -10.84
CA PHE A 68 -5.53 27.03 -11.29
C PHE A 68 -6.29 25.96 -10.48
N GLN A 69 -7.11 26.37 -9.50
CA GLN A 69 -7.79 25.43 -8.60
C GLN A 69 -8.59 24.36 -9.34
N GLY A 70 -9.38 24.75 -10.33
CA GLY A 70 -10.18 23.81 -11.12
C GLY A 70 -9.32 22.82 -11.92
N ALA A 71 -8.20 23.28 -12.49
CA ALA A 71 -7.30 22.45 -13.27
C ALA A 71 -6.59 21.41 -12.38
N VAL A 72 -6.10 21.83 -11.21
CA VAL A 72 -5.43 20.94 -10.24
C VAL A 72 -6.41 19.89 -9.71
N MET A 73 -7.62 20.27 -9.31
CA MET A 73 -8.66 19.33 -8.86
C MET A 73 -9.03 18.33 -9.97
N GLY A 74 -9.11 18.80 -11.22
CA GLY A 74 -9.34 17.93 -12.38
C GLY A 74 -8.22 16.93 -12.62
N HIS A 75 -6.96 17.34 -12.46
CA HIS A 75 -5.80 16.45 -12.62
C HIS A 75 -5.75 15.37 -11.55
N LEU A 76 -6.01 15.73 -10.28
CA LEU A 76 -6.09 14.76 -9.18
C LEU A 76 -7.24 13.77 -9.39
N SER A 77 -8.41 14.24 -9.83
CA SER A 77 -9.57 13.38 -10.11
C SER A 77 -9.31 12.40 -11.26
N LYS A 78 -8.57 12.82 -12.31
CA LYS A 78 -8.15 11.94 -13.42
C LYS A 78 -7.21 10.81 -12.98
N ARG A 79 -6.51 10.98 -11.86
CA ARG A 79 -5.58 10.02 -11.27
C ARG A 79 -6.23 9.17 -10.17
N HIS A 80 -7.56 9.06 -10.19
CA HIS A 80 -8.36 8.39 -9.15
C HIS A 80 -8.11 8.94 -7.74
N GLY A 81 -7.67 10.20 -7.64
CA GLY A 81 -7.44 10.87 -6.37
C GLY A 81 -8.74 11.22 -5.66
N ILE A 82 -8.78 10.96 -4.36
CA ILE A 82 -9.88 11.36 -3.47
C ILE A 82 -9.46 12.63 -2.75
N ILE A 83 -10.17 13.72 -2.99
CA ILE A 83 -9.90 14.99 -2.31
C ILE A 83 -10.36 14.88 -0.86
N THR A 84 -9.45 15.07 0.08
CA THR A 84 -9.70 15.00 1.53
C THR A 84 -9.97 16.38 2.13
N GLY A 85 -9.45 17.44 1.52
CA GLY A 85 -9.68 18.81 1.97
C GLY A 85 -9.07 19.86 1.04
N THR A 86 -9.50 21.10 1.23
CA THR A 86 -8.98 22.27 0.52
C THR A 86 -8.84 23.43 1.48
N GLU A 87 -7.71 24.12 1.45
CA GLU A 87 -7.44 25.33 2.21
C GLU A 87 -7.15 26.48 1.25
N GLY A 88 -7.67 27.67 1.58
CA GLY A 88 -7.45 28.90 0.81
C GLY A 88 -6.66 29.91 1.64
N THR A 89 -5.62 30.48 1.04
CA THR A 89 -4.82 31.59 1.58
C THR A 89 -4.85 32.73 0.56
N GLU A 90 -4.62 33.99 0.92
CA GLU A 90 -4.74 35.13 -0.01
C GLU A 90 -4.01 34.92 -1.36
N GLY A 91 -4.78 34.67 -2.43
CA GLY A 91 -4.28 34.43 -3.80
C GLY A 91 -3.76 33.01 -4.09
N TRP A 92 -3.77 32.11 -3.11
CA TRP A 92 -3.26 30.74 -3.20
C TRP A 92 -4.23 29.73 -2.61
N PHE A 93 -4.20 28.50 -3.10
CA PHE A 93 -4.97 27.42 -2.51
C PHE A 93 -4.07 26.19 -2.33
N THR A 94 -4.42 25.36 -1.36
CA THR A 94 -3.79 24.07 -1.08
C THR A 94 -4.86 22.99 -1.12
N VAL A 95 -4.64 21.94 -1.90
CA VAL A 95 -5.51 20.76 -1.95
C VAL A 95 -4.79 19.59 -1.30
N TYR A 96 -5.51 18.89 -0.43
CA TYR A 96 -5.12 17.61 0.14
C TYR A 96 -5.90 16.49 -0.54
N ALA A 97 -5.19 15.45 -0.98
CA ALA A 97 -5.81 14.31 -1.63
C ALA A 97 -5.08 13.00 -1.29
N GLU A 98 -5.83 11.91 -1.32
CA GLU A 98 -5.30 10.55 -1.31
C GLU A 98 -5.29 10.01 -2.74
N VAL A 99 -4.11 9.62 -3.24
CA VAL A 99 -3.94 9.18 -4.63
C VAL A 99 -3.12 7.89 -4.69
N PRO A 100 -3.50 6.89 -5.50
CA PRO A 100 -2.66 5.72 -5.74
C PRO A 100 -1.28 6.12 -6.28
N LEU A 101 -0.20 5.59 -5.70
CA LEU A 101 1.16 5.93 -6.15
C LEU A 101 1.38 5.59 -7.65
N ASN A 102 0.77 4.50 -8.12
CA ASN A 102 0.86 4.08 -9.51
C ASN A 102 0.32 5.13 -10.48
N ASP A 103 -0.65 5.93 -10.04
CA ASP A 103 -1.24 7.01 -10.82
C ASP A 103 -0.55 8.35 -10.58
N MET A 104 0.57 8.41 -9.86
CA MET A 104 1.31 9.67 -9.60
C MET A 104 2.57 9.85 -10.46
N PHE A 105 2.97 8.83 -11.22
CA PHE A 105 4.11 8.96 -12.14
C PHE A 105 3.87 10.08 -13.16
N GLY A 106 4.87 10.94 -13.32
CA GLY A 106 4.82 12.10 -14.24
C GLY A 106 4.02 13.30 -13.73
N TYR A 107 3.36 13.22 -12.55
CA TYR A 107 2.47 14.28 -12.07
C TYR A 107 3.15 15.66 -11.95
N ALA A 108 4.40 15.71 -11.47
CA ALA A 108 5.14 16.97 -11.35
C ALA A 108 5.37 17.67 -12.70
N GLY A 109 5.46 16.92 -13.80
CA GLY A 109 5.61 17.47 -15.15
C GLY A 109 4.30 18.06 -15.67
N GLU A 110 3.18 17.37 -15.43
CA GLU A 110 1.85 17.86 -15.79
C GLU A 110 1.43 19.06 -14.94
N LEU A 111 1.75 19.07 -13.65
CA LEU A 111 1.44 20.18 -12.75
C LEU A 111 2.12 21.48 -13.20
N ARG A 112 3.30 21.41 -13.82
CA ARG A 112 4.01 22.59 -14.34
C ARG A 112 3.37 23.17 -15.61
N GLN A 113 2.58 22.37 -16.32
CA GLN A 113 1.90 22.80 -17.54
C GLN A 113 0.52 23.40 -17.26
N VAL A 114 0.05 23.26 -16.01
CA VAL A 114 -1.08 23.99 -15.46
C VAL A 114 -0.60 25.38 -15.08
#